data_AF-A0A822H6M5-F1
#
_entry.id   AF-A0A822H6M5-F1
#
_cell.length_a   1.000
_cell.length_b   1.000
_cell.length_c   1.000
_cell.angle_alpha   90.00
_cell.angle_beta   90.00
_cell.angle_gamma   90.00
#
_symmetry.space_group_name_H-M   'P 1'
#
loop_
_entity.id
_entity.type
_entity.pdbx_description
1 polymer ?
#
loop_
_entity_poly.entity_id
_entity_poly.type
_entity_poly.pdbx_seq_one_letter_code
_entity_poly.pdbx_strand_id
1 'polypeptide(L)'
;MSQQPRRHLPENYMVIWVDGNMDMTNQDCHNTLAQLRGVVNQVIHCTTTEECVQQLNENPEEISFVISSGALGQHLVPSIHGMAKLNAIYIFCRKKERYQDWARNWTKIQGVHTTIKHISEKLTTAIKQCNQDHMS
;
A
#
# COMPACT_ATOMS: atom_id res chain seq x y z
N MET A 1 -39.09 -1.74 19.62
CA MET A 1 -38.23 -0.57 19.32
C MET A 1 -36.87 -0.81 19.93
N SER A 2 -35.87 -1.10 19.11
CA SER A 2 -34.47 -0.90 19.45
C SER A 2 -33.77 -0.66 18.12
N GLN A 3 -33.26 0.56 17.98
CA GLN A 3 -32.65 1.06 16.77
C GLN A 3 -31.36 0.27 16.53
N GLN A 4 -31.22 -0.35 15.37
CA GLN A 4 -29.90 -0.59 14.79
C GLN A 4 -29.70 0.46 13.70
N PRO A 5 -28.77 1.38 13.90
CA PRO A 5 -27.98 1.75 12.75
C PRO A 5 -26.53 2.04 13.15
N ARG A 6 -25.60 1.32 12.53
CA ARG A 6 -24.59 1.98 11.71
C ARG A 6 -24.24 1.02 10.58
N ARG A 7 -24.58 1.47 9.36
CA ARG A 7 -24.12 0.89 8.11
C ARG A 7 -22.63 0.62 8.25
N HIS A 8 -22.20 -0.61 7.97
CA HIS A 8 -20.80 -0.92 7.73
C HIS A 8 -20.37 -0.04 6.56
N LEU A 9 -19.77 1.12 6.85
CA LEU A 9 -18.93 1.77 5.86
C LEU A 9 -17.76 0.81 5.66
N PRO A 10 -17.50 0.32 4.44
CA PRO A 10 -16.21 -0.32 4.20
C PRO A 10 -15.16 0.70 4.64
N GLU A 11 -14.25 0.32 5.53
CA GLU A 11 -13.11 1.16 5.85
C GLU A 11 -12.49 1.63 4.52
N ASN A 12 -12.34 2.94 4.35
CA ASN A 12 -11.77 3.50 3.14
C ASN A 12 -10.28 3.19 3.13
N TYR A 13 -9.92 2.11 2.45
CA TYR A 13 -8.53 1.77 2.19
C TYR A 13 -8.06 2.42 0.91
N MET A 14 -6.86 3.00 0.99
CA MET A 14 -6.14 3.54 -0.15
C MET A 14 -4.84 2.79 -0.35
N VAL A 15 -4.52 2.50 -1.62
CA VAL A 15 -3.19 2.07 -2.02
C VAL A 15 -2.54 3.19 -2.81
N ILE A 16 -1.35 3.62 -2.38
CA ILE A 16 -0.50 4.52 -3.15
C ILE A 16 0.62 3.70 -3.78
N TRP A 17 0.66 3.64 -5.10
CA TRP A 17 1.74 3.02 -5.85
C TRP A 17 2.71 4.09 -6.33
N VAL A 18 3.92 4.08 -5.76
CA VAL A 18 5.01 5.01 -6.06
C VAL A 18 6.01 4.38 -7.03
N ASP A 19 5.90 4.73 -8.30
CA ASP A 19 6.82 4.27 -9.34
C ASP A 19 7.02 5.35 -10.42
N GLY A 20 8.20 5.96 -10.44
CA GLY A 20 8.57 6.97 -11.44
C GLY A 20 8.74 6.43 -12.86
N ASN A 21 8.74 5.11 -13.05
CA ASN A 21 8.92 4.46 -14.36
C ASN A 21 7.75 3.52 -14.71
N MET A 22 6.56 3.74 -14.14
CA MET A 22 5.43 2.87 -14.40
C MET A 22 5.06 2.88 -15.89
N ASP A 23 5.36 1.77 -16.57
CA ASP A 23 4.84 1.52 -17.91
C ASP A 23 3.42 0.98 -17.79
N MET A 24 2.44 1.88 -17.89
CA MET A 24 1.02 1.52 -17.88
C MET A 24 0.62 0.65 -19.07
N THR A 25 1.44 0.54 -20.13
CA THR A 25 1.15 -0.36 -21.25
C THR A 25 1.51 -1.82 -20.95
N ASN A 26 2.24 -2.05 -19.84
CA ASN A 26 2.60 -3.38 -19.39
C ASN A 26 1.37 -4.15 -18.86
N GLN A 27 1.09 -5.31 -19.45
CA GLN A 27 -0.02 -6.17 -19.07
C GLN A 27 0.01 -6.58 -17.58
N ASP A 28 1.19 -6.75 -16.99
CA ASP A 28 1.33 -7.05 -15.56
C ASP A 28 0.88 -5.87 -14.69
N CYS A 29 1.12 -4.62 -15.12
CA CYS A 29 0.59 -3.43 -14.45
C CYS A 29 -0.93 -3.35 -14.57
N HIS A 30 -1.50 -3.60 -15.75
CA HIS A 30 -2.96 -3.61 -15.93
C HIS A 30 -3.66 -4.67 -15.08
N ASN A 31 -3.18 -5.92 -15.12
CA ASN A 31 -3.73 -7.02 -14.33
C ASN A 31 -3.63 -6.72 -12.83
N THR A 32 -2.54 -6.08 -12.41
CA THR A 32 -2.33 -5.63 -11.04
C THR A 32 -3.33 -4.56 -10.63
N LEU A 33 -3.45 -3.49 -11.42
CA LEU A 33 -4.35 -2.39 -11.12
C LEU A 33 -5.79 -2.90 -10.99
N ALA A 34 -6.19 -3.85 -11.84
CA ALA A 34 -7.48 -4.53 -11.73
C ALA A 34 -7.63 -5.31 -10.41
N GLN A 35 -6.60 -6.07 -9.98
CA GLN A 35 -6.64 -6.78 -8.70
C GLN A 35 -6.69 -5.83 -7.51
N LEU A 36 -5.87 -4.78 -7.49
CA LEU A 36 -5.85 -3.79 -6.41
C LEU A 36 -7.21 -3.09 -6.29
N ARG A 37 -7.79 -2.65 -7.42
CA ARG A 37 -9.12 -2.03 -7.47
C ARG A 37 -10.25 -2.98 -7.04
N GLY A 38 -10.03 -4.30 -7.07
CA GLY A 38 -10.97 -5.28 -6.53
C GLY A 38 -10.97 -5.40 -5.01
N VAL A 39 -9.96 -4.82 -4.33
CA VAL A 39 -9.75 -4.96 -2.89
C VAL A 39 -9.82 -3.62 -2.15
N VAL A 40 -9.44 -2.52 -2.81
CA VAL A 40 -9.41 -1.17 -2.20
C VAL A 40 -10.28 -0.18 -2.95
N ASN A 41 -10.74 0.84 -2.23
CA ASN A 41 -11.63 1.87 -2.75
C ASN A 41 -10.87 2.81 -3.70
N GLN A 42 -9.59 3.04 -3.42
CA GLN A 42 -8.77 3.97 -4.17
C GLN A 42 -7.36 3.41 -4.41
N VAL A 43 -6.91 3.54 -5.66
CA VAL A 43 -5.52 3.29 -6.06
C VAL A 43 -4.99 4.59 -6.63
N ILE A 44 -4.05 5.21 -5.92
CA ILE A 44 -3.36 6.44 -6.33
C ILE A 44 -2.01 6.05 -6.91
N HIS A 45 -1.66 6.67 -8.04
CA HIS A 45 -0.34 6.57 -8.61
C HIS A 45 0.47 7.81 -8.25
N CYS A 46 1.71 7.61 -7.81
CA CYS A 46 2.67 8.68 -7.59
C CYS A 46 3.97 8.36 -8.34
N THR A 47 4.59 9.39 -8.90
CA THR A 47 5.87 9.26 -9.61
C THR A 47 7.06 9.67 -8.74
N THR A 48 6.80 10.46 -7.70
CA THR A 48 7.84 10.97 -6.79
C THR A 48 7.55 10.67 -5.33
N THR A 49 8.58 10.83 -4.49
CA THR A 49 8.47 10.70 -3.04
C THR A 49 7.61 11.80 -2.44
N GLU A 50 7.70 13.01 -2.97
CA GLU A 50 6.98 14.20 -2.50
C GLU A 50 5.49 14.05 -2.77
N GLU A 51 5.12 13.56 -3.95
CA GLU A 51 3.74 13.30 -4.33
C GLU A 51 3.10 12.27 -3.39
N CYS A 52 3.82 11.18 -3.07
CA CYS A 52 3.33 10.17 -2.12
C CYS A 52 3.10 10.77 -0.72
N VAL A 53 4.05 11.57 -0.22
CA VAL A 53 3.93 12.24 1.09
C VAL A 53 2.74 13.20 1.11
N GLN A 54 2.54 13.97 0.03
CA GLN A 54 1.39 14.86 -0.13
C GLN A 54 0.07 14.07 -0.11
N GLN A 55 -0.04 13.01 -0.90
CA GLN A 55 -1.24 12.17 -0.98
C GLN A 55 -1.59 11.51 0.35
N LEU A 56 -0.57 11.06 1.09
CA LEU A 56 -0.77 10.61 2.46
C LEU A 56 -1.37 11.76 3.27
N ASN A 57 -0.73 12.94 3.32
CA ASN A 57 -1.19 14.07 4.15
C ASN A 57 -2.61 14.57 3.82
N GLU A 58 -3.01 14.60 2.56
CA GLU A 58 -4.33 15.10 2.11
C GLU A 58 -5.50 14.21 2.53
N ASN A 59 -5.26 12.91 2.79
CA ASN A 59 -6.29 11.94 3.14
C ASN A 59 -6.05 11.40 4.57
N PRO A 60 -6.22 12.22 5.62
CA PRO A 60 -5.87 11.84 6.99
C PRO A 60 -6.75 10.74 7.58
N GLU A 61 -7.98 10.58 7.09
CA GLU A 61 -8.97 9.62 7.61
C GLU A 61 -8.85 8.23 6.96
N GLU A 62 -8.03 8.06 5.91
CA GLU A 62 -7.95 6.80 5.15
C GLU A 62 -6.75 5.96 5.56
N ILE A 63 -7.00 4.68 5.89
CA ILE A 63 -5.94 3.71 6.15
C ILE A 63 -5.21 3.44 4.84
N SER A 64 -3.91 3.74 4.85
CA SER A 64 -3.10 3.78 3.65
C SER A 64 -2.11 2.61 3.60
N PHE A 65 -1.93 2.07 2.40
CA PHE A 65 -0.90 1.11 2.04
C PHE A 65 -0.03 1.70 0.94
N VAL A 66 1.28 1.45 0.98
CA VAL A 66 2.21 1.96 -0.03
C VAL A 66 2.89 0.82 -0.75
N ILE A 67 2.93 0.88 -2.08
CA ILE A 67 3.75 0.02 -2.92
C ILE A 67 4.85 0.89 -3.53
N SER A 68 6.11 0.49 -3.42
CA SER A 68 7.22 1.26 -4.02
C SER A 68 8.29 0.35 -4.61
N SER A 69 9.07 0.87 -5.56
CA SER A 69 10.27 0.16 -6.02
C SER A 69 11.34 0.09 -4.92
N GLY A 70 12.32 -0.81 -5.04
CA GLY A 70 13.41 -0.88 -4.06
C GLY A 70 14.23 0.40 -3.96
N ALA A 71 14.55 1.02 -5.10
CA ALA A 71 15.36 2.24 -5.14
C ALA A 71 14.60 3.48 -4.61
N LEU A 72 13.35 3.67 -5.03
CA LEU A 72 12.51 4.76 -4.51
C LEU A 72 12.16 4.54 -3.05
N GLY A 73 11.88 3.29 -2.66
CA GLY A 73 11.58 2.91 -1.27
C GLY A 73 12.69 3.31 -0.30
N GLN A 74 13.97 3.19 -0.67
CA GLN A 74 15.08 3.64 0.17
C GLN A 74 15.02 5.12 0.56
N HIS A 75 14.47 5.96 -0.33
CA HIS A 75 14.32 7.40 -0.11
C HIS A 75 12.97 7.73 0.53
N LEU A 76 11.91 7.00 0.16
CA LEU A 76 10.55 7.24 0.61
C LEU A 76 10.29 6.82 2.06
N VAL A 77 10.72 5.59 2.42
CA VAL A 77 10.32 4.95 3.68
C VAL A 77 10.70 5.77 4.91
N PRO A 78 11.91 6.37 5.02
CA PRO A 78 12.25 7.22 6.17
C PRO A 78 11.24 8.32 6.46
N SER A 79 10.62 8.89 5.42
CA SER A 79 9.68 10.01 5.52
C SER A 79 8.26 9.59 5.92
N ILE A 80 7.85 8.36 5.61
CA ILE A 80 6.45 7.93 5.78
C ILE A 80 6.26 6.88 6.88
N HIS A 81 7.32 6.18 7.29
CA HIS A 81 7.24 5.06 8.22
C HIS A 81 6.54 5.43 9.55
N GLY A 82 6.77 6.62 10.07
CA GLY A 82 6.18 7.09 11.32
C GLY A 82 4.69 7.47 11.24
N MET A 83 4.10 7.57 10.04
CA MET A 83 2.73 8.05 9.89
C MET A 83 1.71 7.04 10.41
N ALA A 84 0.85 7.42 11.36
CA ALA A 84 -0.08 6.50 12.00
C ALA A 84 -1.04 5.79 11.01
N LYS A 85 -1.55 6.51 10.01
CA LYS A 85 -2.45 5.97 8.97
C LYS A 85 -1.77 5.01 7.99
N LEU A 86 -0.45 5.00 7.92
CA LEU A 86 0.28 4.08 7.06
C LEU A 86 0.36 2.72 7.76
N ASN A 87 -0.41 1.75 7.27
CA ASN A 87 -0.47 0.41 7.85
C ASN A 87 0.72 -0.45 7.41
N ALA A 88 0.95 -0.55 6.10
CA ALA A 88 2.03 -1.36 5.55
C ALA A 88 2.62 -0.79 4.27
N ILE A 89 3.89 -1.13 4.04
CA ILE A 89 4.68 -0.81 2.87
C ILE A 89 5.10 -2.11 2.20
N TYR A 90 4.92 -2.22 0.89
CA TYR A 90 5.34 -3.35 0.08
C TYR A 90 6.38 -2.88 -0.94
N ILE A 91 7.54 -3.56 -0.96
CA ILE A 91 8.58 -3.23 -1.94
C ILE A 91 8.44 -4.15 -3.13
N PHE A 92 8.14 -3.59 -4.31
CA PHE A 92 8.10 -4.33 -5.57
C PHE A 92 9.43 -4.18 -6.30
N CYS A 93 10.24 -5.24 -6.34
CA CYS A 93 11.53 -5.20 -7.01
C CYS A 93 11.99 -6.59 -7.45
N ARG A 94 12.44 -6.71 -8.71
CA ARG A 94 13.07 -7.94 -9.23
C ARG A 94 14.38 -8.28 -8.52
N LYS A 95 15.13 -7.27 -8.06
CA LYS A 95 16.41 -7.44 -7.34
C LYS A 95 16.17 -7.58 -5.84
N LYS A 96 15.39 -8.57 -5.43
CA LYS A 96 14.94 -8.77 -4.05
C LYS A 96 16.10 -8.74 -3.04
N GLU A 97 17.13 -9.54 -3.30
CA GLU A 97 18.31 -9.69 -2.42
C GLU A 97 18.99 -8.36 -2.11
N ARG A 98 19.06 -7.45 -3.09
CA ARG A 98 19.67 -6.12 -2.93
C ARG A 98 18.97 -5.26 -1.86
N TYR A 99 17.66 -5.42 -1.70
CA TYR A 99 16.86 -4.54 -0.83
C TYR A 99 16.34 -5.25 0.41
N GLN A 100 16.51 -6.56 0.53
CA GLN A 100 15.89 -7.35 1.58
C GLN A 100 16.43 -7.02 2.98
N ASP A 101 17.74 -6.82 3.11
CA ASP A 101 18.35 -6.48 4.40
C ASP A 101 18.01 -5.06 4.84
N TRP A 102 18.03 -4.10 3.92
CA TRP A 102 17.53 -2.75 4.21
C TRP A 102 16.05 -2.78 4.61
N ALA A 103 15.22 -3.54 3.91
CA ALA A 103 13.79 -3.61 4.17
C ALA A 103 13.47 -4.16 5.57
N ARG A 104 14.25 -5.14 6.04
CA ARG A 104 14.10 -5.74 7.39
C ARG A 104 14.32 -4.74 8.52
N ASN A 105 15.00 -3.63 8.28
CA ASN A 105 15.23 -2.60 9.29
C ASN A 105 14.00 -1.70 9.53
N TRP A 106 12.92 -1.85 8.76
CA TRP A 106 11.71 -1.03 8.87
C TRP A 106 10.49 -1.88 9.20
N THR A 107 9.88 -1.63 10.37
CA THR A 107 8.81 -2.51 10.91
C THR A 107 7.52 -2.52 10.06
N LYS A 108 7.28 -1.49 9.25
CA LYS A 108 6.10 -1.40 8.37
C LYS A 108 6.34 -1.97 6.99
N ILE A 109 7.58 -2.34 6.64
CA ILE A 109 7.83 -3.03 5.38
C ILE A 109 7.43 -4.50 5.52
N GLN A 110 6.37 -4.90 4.82
CA GLN A 110 5.84 -6.26 4.78
C GLN A 110 6.53 -7.12 3.70
N GLY A 111 7.79 -6.80 3.42
CA GLY A 111 8.69 -7.57 2.57
C GLY A 111 8.98 -6.96 1.19
N VAL A 112 9.97 -7.58 0.55
CA VAL A 112 10.37 -7.32 -0.83
C VAL A 112 9.86 -8.45 -1.71
N HIS A 113 9.09 -8.08 -2.72
CA HIS A 113 8.33 -8.98 -3.58
C HIS A 113 8.76 -8.77 -5.03
N THR A 114 8.91 -9.88 -5.75
CA THR A 114 9.30 -9.88 -7.17
C THR A 114 8.10 -9.94 -8.10
N THR A 115 6.91 -10.23 -7.57
CA THR A 115 5.65 -10.33 -8.29
C THR A 115 4.60 -9.49 -7.59
N ILE A 116 3.76 -8.78 -8.35
CA ILE A 116 2.66 -8.04 -7.73
C ILE A 116 1.60 -9.00 -7.18
N LYS A 117 1.36 -10.16 -7.79
CA LYS A 117 0.39 -11.14 -7.27
C LYS A 117 0.59 -11.41 -5.77
N HIS A 118 1.82 -11.59 -5.32
CA HIS A 118 2.11 -11.78 -3.89
C HIS A 118 1.78 -10.54 -3.04
N ILE A 119 2.00 -9.33 -3.57
CA ILE A 119 1.61 -8.08 -2.91
C ILE A 119 0.08 -8.01 -2.80
N SER A 120 -0.67 -8.30 -3.86
CA SER A 120 -2.14 -8.30 -3.86
C SER A 120 -2.71 -9.25 -2.79
N GLU A 121 -2.18 -10.47 -2.69
CA GLU A 121 -2.59 -11.47 -1.69
C GLU A 121 -2.30 -11.00 -0.26
N LYS A 122 -1.11 -10.42 -0.03
CA LYS A 122 -0.72 -9.87 1.27
C LYS A 122 -1.57 -8.66 1.67
N LEU A 123 -1.81 -7.75 0.73
CA LEU A 123 -2.67 -6.58 0.91
C LEU A 123 -4.09 -7.01 1.28
N THR A 124 -4.67 -7.96 0.54
CA THR A 124 -6.00 -8.50 0.85
C THR A 124 -6.08 -9.07 2.26
N THR A 125 -5.03 -9.77 2.69
CA THR A 125 -4.96 -10.32 4.05
C THR A 125 -4.84 -9.22 5.10
N ALA A 126 -3.98 -8.22 4.87
CA ALA A 126 -3.81 -7.09 5.78
C ALA A 126 -5.10 -6.30 5.96
N ILE A 127 -5.83 -6.05 4.88
CA ILE A 127 -7.14 -5.38 4.92
C ILE A 127 -8.17 -6.18 5.71
N LYS A 128 -8.23 -7.50 5.51
CA LYS A 128 -9.13 -8.36 6.31
C LYS A 128 -8.80 -8.30 7.79
N GLN A 129 -7.51 -8.28 8.15
CA GLN A 129 -7.08 -8.16 9.54
C GLN A 129 -7.44 -6.79 10.12
N CYS A 130 -7.20 -5.69 9.40
CA CYS A 130 -7.61 -4.35 9.84
C CYS A 130 -9.10 -4.29 10.16
N ASN A 131 -9.96 -4.81 9.28
CA ASN A 131 -11.40 -4.84 9.52
C ASN A 131 -11.79 -5.67 10.77
N GLN A 132 -11.02 -6.71 11.11
CA GLN A 132 -11.26 -7.51 12.31
C GLN A 132 -10.82 -6.79 13.59
N ASP A 133 -9.67 -6.12 13.56
CA ASP A 133 -9.10 -5.39 14.69
C ASP A 133 -9.95 -4.17 15.08
N HIS A 134 -10.62 -3.51 14.13
CA HIS A 134 -11.54 -2.40 14.41
C HIS A 134 -12.92 -2.87 14.94
N MET A 135 -13.23 -4.16 14.81
CA MET A 135 -14.50 -4.77 15.24
C MET A 135 -14.40 -5.45 16.61
N SER A 136 -13.19 -5.53 17.20
CA SER A 136 -12.91 -6.06 18.54
C SER A 136 -12.68 -4.96 19.56
#